data_AF-A0A9P8HLB4-F1
#
_entry.id   AF-A0A9P8HLB4-F1
#
_cell.length_a   1.000
_cell.length_b   1.000
_cell.length_c   1.000
_cell.angle_alpha   90.00
_cell.angle_beta   90.00
_cell.angle_gamma   90.00
#
_symmetry.space_group_name_H-M   'P 1'
#
loop_
_entity.id
_entity.type
_entity.pdbx_description
1 polymer ?
#
loop_
_entity_poly.entity_id
_entity_poly.type
_entity_poly.pdbx_seq_one_letter_code
_entity_poly.pdbx_strand_id
1 'polypeptide(L)'
;MMYPIVDATHPEQLVESVWANRSADKTDPESLSRWNRSQLGIVEMMVAIALTDENEDSSELMQALHDHVLPDVQYMVWNTRVDLQGLVLLVLVSLYYYYTHKWRKAWRFIRNVVRIILELGLNRRIVLDRSFPDQKAHTQALNTMWAVFVLEQQLRYALGLSTTMQDFFMDPTLPKPVNAPYLEAMIHYARIGAKACETLSCDESNTQVMSGDCQDAYTYFQYRLSEWRKAISTQFQYKSTSKRADQWNTQLDAILRLRANNLHSVVTRFMFFEREFLGMVPADLWSVCMDVAADTTCILATIDGSPEAYQATKSESNYFLVSSMGISFLAMLQGSLFPISAQSPLDPETCLRAQQSAILCLNLLRNRAESSRQSKHLWNRVSDLASRLNLLGFLAPVAPGNIEEVSGTAETMSINETWERHTSHWEQGLAGLSPSVTALGFPVSENNDEGPTSASKIYSAFDIMFGPDSVFNGIDE
;
A
#
# COMPACT_ATOMS: atom_id res chain seq x y z
N MET A 1 -15.85 2.18 -7.13
CA MET A 1 -14.64 1.51 -7.67
C MET A 1 -13.49 2.50 -7.64
N MET A 2 -12.33 2.12 -7.09
CA MET A 2 -11.16 3.02 -6.99
C MET A 2 -10.55 3.37 -8.35
N TYR A 3 -10.52 2.40 -9.26
CA TYR A 3 -9.97 2.52 -10.60
C TYR A 3 -11.10 2.33 -11.64
N PRO A 4 -11.80 3.40 -12.08
CA PRO A 4 -12.90 3.31 -13.05
C PRO A 4 -12.37 3.14 -14.48
N ILE A 5 -11.66 2.03 -14.72
CA ILE A 5 -11.11 1.65 -16.02
C ILE A 5 -12.08 0.79 -16.83
N VAL A 6 -13.04 0.14 -16.15
CA VAL A 6 -14.18 -0.55 -16.76
C VAL A 6 -15.46 0.16 -16.35
N ASP A 7 -16.36 0.36 -17.31
CA ASP A 7 -17.72 0.82 -17.04
C ASP A 7 -18.53 -0.32 -16.42
N ALA A 8 -18.81 -0.28 -15.12
CA ALA A 8 -19.40 -1.39 -14.35
C ALA A 8 -20.79 -1.85 -14.84
N THR A 9 -21.54 -1.00 -15.55
CA THR A 9 -22.83 -1.41 -16.15
C THR A 9 -22.65 -2.34 -17.35
N HIS A 10 -21.51 -2.26 -18.03
CA HIS A 10 -21.21 -3.09 -19.18
C HIS A 10 -20.97 -4.57 -18.82
N PRO A 11 -20.09 -4.93 -17.86
CA PRO A 11 -19.84 -6.31 -17.45
C PRO A 11 -21.05 -6.96 -16.79
N GLU A 12 -21.88 -6.24 -16.04
CA GLU A 12 -23.14 -6.79 -15.49
C GLU A 12 -24.09 -7.19 -16.61
N GLN A 13 -24.35 -6.30 -17.57
CA GLN A 13 -25.15 -6.62 -18.76
C GLN A 13 -24.52 -7.73 -19.62
N LEU A 14 -23.18 -7.79 -19.68
CA LEU A 14 -22.44 -8.82 -20.41
C LEU A 14 -22.54 -10.19 -19.72
N VAL A 15 -22.40 -10.25 -18.40
CA VAL A 15 -22.55 -11.48 -17.60
C VAL A 15 -24.00 -11.95 -17.63
N GLU A 16 -24.97 -11.04 -17.51
CA GLU A 16 -26.40 -11.34 -17.68
C GLU A 16 -26.69 -11.90 -19.08
N SER A 17 -26.08 -11.35 -20.13
CA SER A 17 -26.23 -11.87 -21.49
C SER A 17 -25.62 -13.27 -21.67
N VAL A 18 -24.49 -13.57 -21.02
CA VAL A 18 -23.89 -14.91 -21.02
C VAL A 18 -24.75 -15.90 -20.26
N TRP A 19 -25.23 -15.53 -19.07
CA TRP A 19 -26.11 -16.37 -18.27
C TRP A 19 -27.44 -16.62 -18.98
N ALA A 20 -28.05 -15.59 -19.58
CA ALA A 20 -29.26 -15.72 -20.38
C ALA A 20 -29.06 -16.66 -21.58
N ASN A 21 -27.93 -16.56 -22.29
CA ASN A 21 -27.61 -17.46 -23.41
C ASN A 21 -27.31 -18.90 -22.97
N ARG A 22 -26.66 -19.09 -21.81
CA ARG A 22 -26.39 -20.43 -21.24
C ARG A 22 -27.65 -21.12 -20.70
N SER A 23 -28.59 -20.33 -20.18
CA SER A 23 -29.89 -20.82 -19.69
C SER A 23 -30.89 -21.05 -20.83
N ALA A 24 -30.74 -20.33 -21.95
CA ALA A 24 -31.66 -20.41 -23.09
C ALA A 24 -31.34 -21.53 -24.08
N ASP A 25 -30.09 -22.04 -24.19
CA ASP A 25 -29.83 -23.12 -25.14
C ASP A 25 -28.62 -24.04 -24.83
N LYS A 26 -28.85 -25.35 -24.97
CA LYS A 26 -27.82 -26.40 -25.08
C LYS A 26 -27.32 -26.58 -26.53
N THR A 27 -27.74 -25.71 -27.46
CA THR A 27 -27.60 -26.00 -28.89
C THR A 27 -27.02 -24.90 -29.79
N ASP A 28 -26.54 -23.75 -29.29
CA ASP A 28 -25.87 -22.75 -30.15
C ASP A 28 -24.48 -22.30 -29.62
N PRO A 29 -23.37 -22.88 -30.13
CA PRO A 29 -22.01 -22.43 -29.82
C PRO A 29 -21.63 -21.05 -30.41
N GLU A 30 -22.53 -20.40 -31.16
CA GLU A 30 -22.27 -19.11 -31.83
C GLU A 30 -22.51 -17.85 -30.96
N SER A 31 -23.01 -17.98 -29.73
CA SER A 31 -23.25 -16.80 -28.87
C SER A 31 -21.97 -16.28 -28.19
N LEU A 32 -21.04 -17.17 -27.82
CA LEU A 32 -19.70 -16.84 -27.32
C LEU A 32 -18.74 -16.40 -28.45
N SER A 33 -19.01 -16.74 -29.71
CA SER A 33 -18.17 -16.39 -30.86
C SER A 33 -18.28 -14.90 -31.28
N ARG A 34 -19.14 -14.13 -30.61
CA ARG A 34 -19.38 -12.71 -30.91
C ARG A 34 -18.45 -11.76 -30.14
N TRP A 35 -17.72 -12.25 -29.13
CA TRP A 35 -16.83 -11.43 -28.30
C TRP A 35 -15.43 -11.40 -28.89
N ASN A 36 -14.81 -10.22 -28.91
CA ASN A 36 -13.39 -10.17 -29.21
C ASN A 36 -12.60 -10.70 -27.99
N ARG A 37 -11.37 -11.16 -28.22
CA ARG A 37 -10.54 -11.75 -27.14
C ARG A 37 -10.33 -10.79 -25.97
N SER A 38 -10.15 -9.49 -26.24
CA SER A 38 -9.95 -8.47 -25.20
C SER A 38 -11.15 -8.35 -24.25
N GLN A 39 -12.38 -8.41 -24.78
CA GLN A 39 -13.60 -8.35 -23.98
C GLN A 39 -13.75 -9.55 -23.05
N LEU A 40 -13.48 -10.75 -23.56
CA LEU A 40 -13.48 -11.96 -22.74
C LEU A 40 -12.43 -11.85 -21.63
N GLY A 41 -11.20 -11.47 -21.99
CA GLY A 41 -10.12 -11.30 -21.01
C GLY A 41 -10.42 -10.24 -19.95
N ILE A 42 -11.11 -9.15 -20.31
CA ILE A 42 -11.54 -8.12 -19.34
C ILE A 42 -12.46 -8.74 -18.29
N VAL A 43 -13.48 -9.50 -18.71
CA VAL A 43 -14.42 -10.14 -17.78
C VAL A 43 -13.71 -11.17 -16.91
N GLU A 44 -12.85 -12.00 -17.50
CA GLU A 44 -12.08 -13.01 -16.77
C GLU A 44 -11.19 -12.36 -15.70
N MET A 45 -10.49 -11.27 -16.04
CA MET A 45 -9.65 -10.56 -15.08
C MET A 45 -10.45 -9.81 -14.03
N MET A 46 -11.63 -9.26 -14.37
CA MET A 46 -12.53 -8.66 -13.38
C MET A 46 -13.00 -9.70 -12.36
N VAL A 47 -13.39 -10.89 -12.82
CA VAL A 47 -13.78 -11.99 -11.92
C VAL A 47 -12.58 -12.44 -11.10
N ALA A 48 -11.41 -12.63 -11.70
CA ALA A 48 -10.20 -13.02 -10.98
C ALA A 48 -9.80 -12.01 -9.89
N ILE A 49 -9.96 -10.70 -10.14
CA ILE A 49 -9.74 -9.65 -9.14
C ILE A 49 -10.83 -9.69 -8.06
N ALA A 50 -12.11 -9.86 -8.42
CA ALA A 50 -13.17 -9.96 -7.42
C ALA A 50 -12.95 -11.15 -6.47
N LEU A 51 -12.47 -12.28 -7.00
CA LEU A 51 -12.14 -13.47 -6.23
C LEU A 51 -10.93 -13.28 -5.30
N THR A 52 -10.12 -12.22 -5.42
CA THR A 52 -9.04 -11.97 -4.43
C THR A 52 -9.57 -11.54 -3.07
N ASP A 53 -10.81 -11.04 -3.03
CA ASP A 53 -11.49 -10.65 -1.80
C ASP A 53 -12.32 -11.82 -1.22
N GLU A 54 -12.52 -12.89 -1.98
CA GLU A 54 -13.25 -14.10 -1.58
C GLU A 54 -12.29 -15.20 -1.10
N ASN A 55 -12.82 -16.18 -0.36
CA ASN A 55 -12.11 -17.24 0.37
C ASN A 55 -10.92 -17.91 -0.37
N GLU A 56 -9.99 -18.50 0.41
CA GLU A 56 -8.78 -19.18 -0.10
C GLU A 56 -9.05 -20.29 -1.14
N ASP A 57 -10.25 -20.88 -1.12
CA ASP A 57 -10.69 -21.94 -2.04
C ASP A 57 -10.78 -21.47 -3.51
N SER A 58 -10.95 -20.16 -3.74
CA SER A 58 -11.05 -19.57 -5.08
C SER A 58 -9.69 -19.42 -5.78
N SER A 59 -8.58 -19.77 -5.11
CA SER A 59 -7.23 -19.55 -5.64
C SER A 59 -6.94 -20.31 -6.94
N GLU A 60 -7.48 -21.52 -7.13
CA GLU A 60 -7.25 -22.30 -8.36
C GLU A 60 -7.98 -21.69 -9.56
N LEU A 61 -9.25 -21.33 -9.39
CA LEU A 61 -10.05 -20.69 -10.44
C LEU A 61 -9.46 -19.33 -10.83
N MET A 62 -9.07 -18.53 -9.84
CA MET A 62 -8.41 -17.25 -10.05
C MET A 62 -7.13 -17.40 -10.90
N GLN A 63 -6.30 -18.40 -10.61
CA GLN A 63 -5.09 -18.68 -11.38
C GLN A 63 -5.41 -19.16 -12.80
N ALA A 64 -6.40 -20.05 -12.95
CA ALA A 64 -6.82 -20.55 -14.26
C ALA A 64 -7.32 -19.42 -15.18
N LEU A 65 -8.13 -18.48 -14.65
CA LEU A 65 -8.59 -17.31 -15.39
C LEU A 65 -7.42 -16.43 -15.85
N HIS A 66 -6.47 -16.16 -14.95
CA HIS A 66 -5.28 -15.41 -15.29
C HIS A 66 -4.43 -16.11 -16.36
N ASP A 67 -4.20 -17.42 -16.22
CA ASP A 67 -3.34 -18.19 -17.12
C ASP A 67 -3.93 -18.31 -18.52
N HIS A 68 -5.27 -18.27 -18.64
CA HIS A 68 -5.96 -18.18 -19.93
C HIS A 68 -5.71 -16.84 -20.63
N VAL A 69 -5.76 -15.73 -19.90
CA VAL A 69 -5.57 -14.36 -20.45
C VAL A 69 -4.10 -14.04 -20.77
N LEU A 70 -3.16 -14.67 -20.04
CA LEU A 70 -1.74 -14.33 -20.06
C LEU A 70 -1.10 -14.33 -21.47
N PRO A 71 -1.32 -15.31 -22.36
CA PRO A 71 -0.67 -15.34 -23.68
C PRO A 71 -1.09 -14.18 -24.58
N ASP A 72 -2.38 -13.83 -24.58
CA ASP A 72 -2.91 -12.73 -25.40
C ASP A 72 -2.31 -11.40 -24.96
N VAL A 73 -2.18 -11.24 -23.66
CA VAL A 73 -1.67 -10.02 -23.05
C VAL A 73 -0.16 -9.89 -23.21
N GLN A 74 0.59 -10.99 -23.10
CA GLN A 74 2.01 -11.02 -23.46
C GLN A 74 2.19 -10.61 -24.93
N TYR A 75 1.36 -11.14 -25.82
CA TYR A 75 1.37 -10.73 -27.23
C TYR A 75 1.08 -9.23 -27.40
N MET A 76 0.10 -8.67 -26.71
CA MET A 76 -0.23 -7.24 -26.75
C MET A 76 0.94 -6.35 -26.34
N VAL A 77 1.70 -6.73 -25.31
CA VAL A 77 2.87 -5.96 -24.83
C VAL A 77 3.95 -5.83 -25.91
N TRP A 78 4.12 -6.85 -26.76
CA TRP A 78 5.12 -6.85 -27.83
C TRP A 78 4.56 -6.38 -29.18
N ASN A 79 3.27 -6.11 -29.26
CA ASN A 79 2.61 -5.70 -30.49
C ASN A 79 2.67 -4.17 -30.67
N THR A 80 2.75 -3.72 -31.91
CA THR A 80 2.82 -2.27 -32.25
C THR A 80 1.47 -1.55 -32.16
N ARG A 81 0.38 -2.31 -32.09
CA ARG A 81 -0.99 -1.77 -32.03
C ARG A 81 -1.72 -2.33 -30.83
N VAL A 82 -2.10 -1.43 -29.93
CA VAL A 82 -2.94 -1.73 -28.77
C VAL A 82 -4.11 -0.75 -28.79
N ASP A 83 -5.33 -1.28 -28.82
CA ASP A 83 -6.55 -0.50 -28.74
C ASP A 83 -6.92 -0.22 -27.27
N LEU A 84 -7.96 0.59 -27.03
CA LEU A 84 -8.37 0.96 -25.67
C LEU A 84 -8.75 -0.27 -24.83
N GLN A 85 -9.40 -1.28 -25.43
CA GLN A 85 -9.76 -2.50 -24.72
C GLN A 85 -8.53 -3.32 -24.33
N GLY A 86 -7.54 -3.45 -25.22
CA GLY A 86 -6.25 -4.04 -24.90
C GLY A 86 -5.55 -3.28 -23.76
N LEU A 87 -5.57 -1.94 -23.79
CA LEU A 87 -5.00 -1.13 -22.72
C LEU A 87 -5.68 -1.38 -21.37
N VAL A 88 -7.01 -1.42 -21.34
CA VAL A 88 -7.80 -1.75 -20.13
C VAL A 88 -7.46 -3.15 -19.63
N LEU A 89 -7.37 -4.14 -20.51
CA LEU A 89 -6.99 -5.52 -20.15
C LEU A 89 -5.59 -5.58 -19.53
N LEU A 90 -4.62 -4.88 -20.12
CA LEU A 90 -3.26 -4.78 -19.56
C LEU A 90 -3.27 -4.16 -18.15
N VAL A 91 -4.08 -3.13 -17.92
CA VAL A 91 -4.21 -2.52 -16.58
C VAL A 91 -4.86 -3.50 -15.61
N LEU A 92 -5.87 -4.26 -16.02
CA LEU A 92 -6.52 -5.28 -15.18
C LEU A 92 -5.55 -6.40 -14.80
N VAL A 93 -4.70 -6.89 -15.70
CA VAL A 93 -3.66 -7.88 -15.36
C VAL A 93 -2.65 -7.30 -14.37
N SER A 94 -2.30 -6.01 -14.50
CA SER A 94 -1.45 -5.32 -13.52
C SER A 94 -2.12 -5.24 -12.14
N LEU A 95 -3.41 -4.92 -12.08
CA LEU A 95 -4.20 -4.89 -10.86
C LEU A 95 -4.31 -6.28 -10.23
N TYR A 96 -4.52 -7.33 -11.03
CA TYR A 96 -4.49 -8.70 -10.54
C TYR A 96 -3.18 -9.05 -9.85
N TYR A 97 -2.03 -8.70 -10.42
CA TYR A 97 -0.75 -8.88 -9.74
C TYR A 97 -0.58 -8.00 -8.50
N TYR A 98 -1.19 -6.81 -8.49
CA TYR A 98 -1.20 -5.93 -7.33
C TYR A 98 -1.99 -6.57 -6.17
N TYR A 99 -3.23 -7.02 -6.42
CA TYR A 99 -4.12 -7.64 -5.43
C TYR A 99 -3.67 -9.02 -4.97
N THR A 100 -2.97 -9.78 -5.82
CA THR A 100 -2.32 -11.05 -5.44
C THR A 100 -0.93 -10.86 -4.82
N HIS A 101 -0.57 -9.61 -4.48
CA HIS A 101 0.67 -9.22 -3.80
C HIS A 101 1.96 -9.58 -4.53
N LYS A 102 1.88 -9.75 -5.85
CA LYS A 102 3.02 -9.94 -6.75
C LYS A 102 3.53 -8.58 -7.26
N TRP A 103 3.84 -7.66 -6.35
CA TRP A 103 4.09 -6.24 -6.68
C TRP A 103 5.20 -6.01 -7.70
N ARG A 104 6.28 -6.82 -7.69
CA ARG A 104 7.34 -6.74 -8.72
C ARG A 104 6.82 -7.08 -10.13
N LYS A 105 5.93 -8.08 -10.24
CA LYS A 105 5.28 -8.42 -11.52
C LYS A 105 4.34 -7.30 -11.94
N ALA A 106 3.49 -6.83 -11.02
CA ALA A 106 2.59 -5.71 -11.25
C ALA A 106 3.35 -4.46 -11.76
N TRP A 107 4.48 -4.12 -11.13
CA TRP A 107 5.28 -2.96 -11.49
C TRP A 107 5.97 -3.10 -12.85
N ARG A 108 6.56 -4.26 -13.14
CA ARG A 108 7.14 -4.52 -14.48
C ARG A 108 6.08 -4.41 -15.57
N PHE A 109 4.89 -4.94 -15.27
CA PHE A 109 3.80 -4.98 -16.21
C PHE A 109 3.21 -3.59 -16.47
N ILE A 110 2.83 -2.86 -15.40
CA ILE A 110 2.28 -1.49 -15.54
C ILE A 110 3.27 -0.56 -16.24
N ARG A 111 4.59 -0.79 -16.10
CA ARG A 111 5.61 -0.05 -16.84
C ARG A 111 5.60 -0.31 -18.34
N ASN A 112 5.25 -1.50 -18.80
CA ASN A 112 5.02 -1.72 -20.23
C ASN A 112 3.78 -0.97 -20.70
N VAL A 113 2.72 -0.92 -19.90
CA VAL A 113 1.52 -0.13 -20.20
C VAL A 113 1.84 1.37 -20.32
N VAL A 114 2.68 1.88 -19.42
CA VAL A 114 3.20 3.26 -19.50
C VAL A 114 3.90 3.52 -20.84
N ARG A 115 4.78 2.63 -21.29
CA ARG A 115 5.47 2.77 -22.58
C ARG A 115 4.49 2.80 -23.75
N ILE A 116 3.51 1.89 -23.76
CA ILE A 116 2.46 1.86 -24.78
C ILE A 116 1.68 3.20 -24.81
N ILE A 117 1.31 3.75 -23.65
CA ILE A 117 0.62 5.06 -23.57
C ILE A 117 1.47 6.18 -24.18
N LEU A 118 2.78 6.18 -23.91
CA LEU A 118 3.72 7.17 -24.43
C LEU A 118 3.95 7.00 -25.95
N GLU A 119 4.09 5.77 -26.43
CA GLU A 119 4.24 5.45 -27.86
C GLU A 119 3.01 5.85 -28.67
N LEU A 120 1.81 5.64 -28.11
CA LEU A 120 0.55 6.10 -28.71
C LEU A 120 0.34 7.62 -28.57
N GLY A 121 1.17 8.31 -27.78
CA GLY A 121 1.07 9.75 -27.51
C GLY A 121 -0.14 10.16 -26.66
N LEU A 122 -0.83 9.20 -26.04
CA LEU A 122 -2.08 9.44 -25.29
C LEU A 122 -1.86 10.31 -24.04
N ASN A 123 -0.62 10.40 -23.56
CA ASN A 123 -0.23 11.32 -22.48
C ASN A 123 -0.35 12.81 -22.84
N ARG A 124 -0.63 13.15 -24.10
CA ARG A 124 -0.85 14.53 -24.59
C ARG A 124 -2.32 14.76 -24.86
N ARG A 125 -2.86 15.88 -24.36
CA ARG A 125 -4.29 16.19 -24.50
C ARG A 125 -4.78 16.21 -25.95
N ILE A 126 -4.02 16.82 -26.85
CA ILE A 126 -4.37 16.94 -28.27
C ILE A 126 -4.56 15.56 -28.93
N VAL A 127 -3.71 14.59 -28.57
CA VAL A 127 -3.77 13.23 -29.13
C VAL A 127 -4.92 12.44 -28.51
N LEU A 128 -5.17 12.60 -27.20
CA LEU A 128 -6.30 11.98 -26.51
C LEU A 128 -7.63 12.44 -27.11
N ASP A 129 -7.84 13.76 -27.22
CA ASP A 129 -9.07 14.37 -27.72
C ASP A 129 -9.32 13.96 -29.19
N ARG A 130 -8.26 13.83 -29.99
CA ARG A 130 -8.35 13.36 -31.38
C ARG A 130 -8.64 11.86 -31.50
N SER A 131 -8.01 11.04 -30.66
CA SER A 131 -8.12 9.57 -30.72
C SER A 131 -9.48 9.08 -30.21
N PHE A 132 -10.10 9.82 -29.29
CA PHE A 132 -11.38 9.45 -28.68
C PHE A 132 -12.38 10.61 -28.78
N PRO A 133 -13.04 10.81 -29.93
CA PRO A 133 -14.04 11.86 -30.08
C PRO A 133 -15.36 11.56 -29.36
N ASP A 134 -15.65 10.29 -29.10
CA ASP A 134 -16.81 9.87 -28.32
C ASP A 134 -16.59 10.13 -26.83
N GLN A 135 -17.57 10.76 -26.17
CA GLN A 135 -17.45 11.20 -24.78
C GLN A 135 -17.24 10.03 -23.81
N LYS A 136 -17.87 8.88 -24.06
CA LYS A 136 -17.77 7.69 -23.19
C LYS A 136 -16.38 7.06 -23.32
N ALA A 137 -15.93 6.82 -24.55
CA ALA A 137 -14.59 6.29 -24.83
C ALA A 137 -13.49 7.25 -24.35
N HIS A 138 -13.67 8.56 -24.53
CA HIS A 138 -12.74 9.58 -24.03
C HIS A 138 -12.61 9.54 -22.52
N THR A 139 -13.74 9.49 -21.81
CA THR A 139 -13.77 9.42 -20.34
C THR A 139 -13.08 8.15 -19.84
N GLN A 140 -13.32 7.01 -20.49
CA GLN A 140 -12.67 5.74 -20.14
C GLN A 140 -11.16 5.80 -20.38
N ALA A 141 -10.72 6.33 -21.53
CA ALA A 141 -9.31 6.49 -21.84
C ALA A 141 -8.61 7.41 -20.84
N LEU A 142 -9.22 8.56 -20.52
CA LEU A 142 -8.72 9.52 -19.54
C LEU A 142 -8.54 8.88 -18.17
N ASN A 143 -9.58 8.23 -17.65
CA ASN A 143 -9.53 7.57 -16.35
C ASN A 143 -8.53 6.40 -16.35
N THR A 144 -8.39 5.66 -17.45
CA THR A 144 -7.41 4.58 -17.61
C THR A 144 -5.99 5.10 -17.51
N MET A 145 -5.66 6.19 -18.20
CA MET A 145 -4.33 6.79 -18.12
C MET A 145 -4.01 7.31 -16.72
N TRP A 146 -4.97 7.97 -16.07
CA TRP A 146 -4.78 8.42 -14.69
C TRP A 146 -4.64 7.25 -13.71
N ALA A 147 -5.36 6.15 -13.93
CA ALA A 147 -5.18 4.92 -13.17
C ALA A 147 -3.77 4.34 -13.37
N VAL A 148 -3.26 4.29 -14.61
CA VAL A 148 -1.88 3.84 -14.88
C VAL A 148 -0.86 4.73 -14.16
N PHE A 149 -1.04 6.05 -14.22
CA PHE A 149 -0.19 7.02 -13.51
C PHE A 149 -0.19 6.76 -12.01
N VAL A 150 -1.36 6.63 -11.40
CA VAL A 150 -1.46 6.37 -9.96
C VAL A 150 -0.86 5.01 -9.58
N LEU A 151 -1.15 3.95 -10.33
CA LEU A 151 -0.68 2.59 -10.04
C LEU A 151 0.83 2.46 -10.16
N GLU A 152 1.44 3.05 -11.20
CA GLU A 152 2.90 3.04 -11.35
C GLU A 152 3.58 3.70 -10.16
N GLN A 153 3.05 4.84 -9.71
CA GLN A 153 3.59 5.60 -8.57
C GLN A 153 3.43 4.84 -7.25
N GLN A 154 2.26 4.25 -7.02
CA GLN A 154 2.00 3.42 -5.84
C GLN A 154 2.93 2.20 -5.79
N LEU A 155 3.09 1.49 -6.90
CA LEU A 155 3.97 0.34 -7.00
C LEU A 155 5.44 0.72 -6.83
N ARG A 156 5.85 1.88 -7.37
CA ARG A 156 7.20 2.43 -7.18
C ARG A 156 7.49 2.66 -5.69
N TYR A 157 6.58 3.32 -4.98
CA TYR A 157 6.71 3.54 -3.53
C TYR A 157 6.63 2.24 -2.71
N ALA A 158 5.73 1.33 -3.08
CA ALA A 158 5.64 0.01 -2.45
C ALA A 158 6.93 -0.80 -2.60
N LEU A 159 7.64 -0.60 -3.70
CA LEU A 159 8.93 -1.22 -3.96
C LEU A 159 10.13 -0.43 -3.42
N GLY A 160 9.91 0.67 -2.69
CA GLY A 160 11.00 1.49 -2.15
C GLY A 160 11.96 2.02 -3.21
N LEU A 161 11.47 2.23 -4.44
CA LEU A 161 12.28 2.70 -5.55
C LEU A 161 12.30 4.23 -5.57
N SER A 162 13.50 4.78 -5.74
CA SER A 162 13.72 6.22 -5.78
C SER A 162 13.02 6.90 -6.96
N THR A 163 12.71 8.18 -6.81
CA THR A 163 11.85 8.90 -7.74
C THR A 163 12.54 9.40 -9.00
N THR A 164 13.83 9.10 -9.19
CA THR A 164 14.68 9.68 -10.24
C THR A 164 14.37 9.19 -11.65
N MET A 165 13.50 8.18 -11.83
CA MET A 165 13.04 7.79 -13.17
C MET A 165 11.89 8.67 -13.66
N GLN A 166 12.27 9.72 -14.39
CA GLN A 166 11.43 10.79 -14.93
C GLN A 166 10.80 10.42 -16.29
N ASP A 167 10.38 9.17 -16.48
CA ASP A 167 9.98 8.67 -17.81
C ASP A 167 8.48 8.86 -18.13
N PHE A 168 7.61 8.95 -17.12
CA PHE A 168 6.15 9.04 -17.34
C PHE A 168 5.59 10.46 -17.14
N PHE A 169 5.84 11.33 -18.11
CA PHE A 169 5.32 12.70 -18.10
C PHE A 169 3.90 12.78 -18.69
N MET A 170 2.94 13.18 -17.86
CA MET A 170 1.56 13.49 -18.26
C MET A 170 1.43 15.00 -18.53
N ASP A 171 0.82 15.36 -19.66
CA ASP A 171 0.57 16.76 -20.03
C ASP A 171 -0.23 17.50 -18.92
N PRO A 172 0.29 18.61 -18.36
CA PRO A 172 -0.38 19.36 -17.30
C PRO A 172 -1.76 19.89 -17.68
N THR A 173 -2.04 20.02 -18.98
CA THR A 173 -3.32 20.53 -19.50
C THR A 173 -4.40 19.45 -19.63
N LEU A 174 -4.07 18.19 -19.34
CA LEU A 174 -5.03 17.09 -19.32
C LEU A 174 -6.15 17.36 -18.31
N PRO A 175 -7.40 17.02 -18.66
CA PRO A 175 -8.51 17.14 -17.73
C PRO A 175 -8.35 16.23 -16.51
N LYS A 176 -8.99 16.60 -15.41
CA LYS A 176 -9.06 15.79 -14.19
C LYS A 176 -9.82 14.48 -14.45
N PRO A 177 -9.56 13.41 -13.68
CA PRO A 177 -10.38 12.20 -13.73
C PRO A 177 -11.87 12.51 -13.55
N VAL A 178 -12.73 11.79 -14.28
CA VAL A 178 -14.18 11.99 -14.24
C VAL A 178 -14.80 10.98 -13.29
N ASN A 179 -15.62 11.46 -12.33
CA ASN A 179 -16.31 10.63 -11.33
C ASN A 179 -15.38 9.68 -10.54
N ALA A 180 -14.13 10.09 -10.36
CA ALA A 180 -13.07 9.26 -9.77
C ALA A 180 -12.32 10.01 -8.65
N PRO A 181 -12.97 10.30 -7.50
CA PRO A 181 -12.38 11.10 -6.43
C PRO A 181 -11.11 10.48 -5.84
N TYR A 182 -11.03 9.15 -5.76
CA TYR A 182 -9.80 8.45 -5.35
C TYR A 182 -8.64 8.71 -6.32
N LEU A 183 -8.88 8.62 -7.64
CA LEU A 183 -7.84 8.92 -8.63
C LEU A 183 -7.38 10.38 -8.53
N GLU A 184 -8.31 11.32 -8.38
CA GLU A 184 -7.97 12.73 -8.21
C GLU A 184 -7.09 12.94 -6.97
N ALA A 185 -7.47 12.36 -5.83
CA ALA A 185 -6.67 12.40 -4.60
C ALA A 185 -5.27 11.81 -4.81
N MET A 186 -5.18 10.65 -5.46
CA MET A 186 -3.92 9.94 -5.65
C MET A 186 -3.01 10.59 -6.70
N ILE A 187 -3.54 11.37 -7.64
CA ILE A 187 -2.72 12.21 -8.52
C ILE A 187 -2.04 13.32 -7.71
N HIS A 188 -2.77 13.96 -6.79
CA HIS A 188 -2.21 14.98 -5.92
C HIS A 188 -1.13 14.38 -5.00
N TYR A 189 -1.44 13.24 -4.40
CA TYR A 189 -0.50 12.42 -3.63
C TYR A 189 0.81 12.16 -4.39
N ALA A 190 0.72 11.62 -5.61
CA ALA A 190 1.89 11.28 -6.41
C ALA A 190 2.74 12.51 -6.75
N ARG A 191 2.09 13.65 -7.03
CA ARG A 191 2.78 14.92 -7.30
C ARG A 191 3.51 15.47 -6.06
N ILE A 192 2.90 15.36 -4.88
CA ILE A 192 3.53 15.76 -3.61
C ILE A 192 4.79 14.91 -3.37
N GLY A 193 4.67 13.59 -3.50
CA GLY A 193 5.79 12.67 -3.32
C GLY A 193 6.91 12.87 -4.33
N ALA A 194 6.58 12.96 -5.62
CA ALA A 194 7.56 13.21 -6.66
C ALA A 194 8.30 14.53 -6.45
N LYS A 195 7.59 15.61 -6.08
CA LYS A 195 8.23 16.90 -5.84
C LYS A 195 9.14 16.87 -4.62
N ALA A 196 8.71 16.23 -3.53
CA ALA A 196 9.52 16.10 -2.32
C ALA A 196 10.83 15.36 -2.61
N CYS A 197 10.76 14.21 -3.26
CA CYS A 197 11.96 13.45 -3.57
C CYS A 197 12.86 14.17 -4.60
N GLU A 198 12.30 14.86 -5.62
CA GLU A 198 13.10 15.70 -6.54
C GLU A 198 13.88 16.78 -5.78
N THR A 199 13.21 17.56 -4.91
CA THR A 199 13.87 18.63 -4.15
C THR A 199 14.89 18.08 -3.15
N LEU A 200 14.58 16.92 -2.54
CA LEU A 200 15.48 16.25 -1.61
C LEU A 200 16.60 15.47 -2.32
N SER A 201 16.54 15.25 -3.64
CA SER A 201 17.63 14.67 -4.44
C SER A 201 18.67 15.71 -4.86
N CYS A 202 18.28 16.96 -5.08
CA CYS A 202 19.16 17.99 -5.68
C CYS A 202 20.21 18.59 -4.73
N ASP A 203 20.19 18.28 -3.43
CA ASP A 203 21.13 18.83 -2.45
C ASP A 203 22.39 17.95 -2.36
N GLU A 204 23.44 18.20 -3.15
CA GLU A 204 24.65 17.35 -3.25
C GLU A 204 25.58 17.42 -2.01
N SER A 205 25.16 17.99 -0.88
CA SER A 205 26.04 18.14 0.28
C SER A 205 26.29 16.81 1.00
N ASN A 206 27.52 16.30 0.88
CA ASN A 206 28.04 15.11 1.57
C ASN A 206 28.37 15.40 3.06
N THR A 207 27.49 16.12 3.76
CA THR A 207 27.70 16.61 5.14
C THR A 207 27.00 15.72 6.16
N GLN A 208 27.63 15.51 7.32
CA GLN A 208 27.09 14.74 8.46
C GLN A 208 25.85 15.36 9.12
N VAL A 209 25.40 16.53 8.67
CA VAL A 209 24.26 17.27 9.22
C VAL A 209 23.31 17.61 8.07
N MET A 210 22.01 17.52 8.31
CA MET A 210 20.99 17.99 7.36
C MET A 210 21.22 19.48 7.05
N SER A 211 21.35 19.81 5.76
CA SER A 211 21.38 21.20 5.30
C SER A 211 20.08 21.93 5.64
N GLY A 212 20.16 23.25 5.85
CA GLY A 212 18.97 24.09 6.04
C GLY A 212 17.99 23.98 4.86
N ASP A 213 18.51 23.89 3.63
CA ASP A 213 17.69 23.74 2.43
C ASP A 213 16.93 22.41 2.41
N CYS A 214 17.55 21.33 2.89
CA CYS A 214 16.93 20.01 3.03
C CYS A 214 15.82 20.03 4.10
N GLN A 215 16.05 20.73 5.22
CA GLN A 215 15.06 20.91 6.28
C GLN A 215 13.85 21.71 5.79
N ASP A 216 14.08 22.78 5.03
CA ASP A 216 13.02 23.60 4.44
C ASP A 216 12.22 22.83 3.39
N ALA A 217 12.89 22.05 2.55
CA ALA A 217 12.24 21.17 1.57
C ALA A 217 11.35 20.11 2.25
N TYR A 218 11.83 19.49 3.32
CA TYR A 218 11.07 18.53 4.10
C TYR A 218 9.88 19.18 4.82
N THR A 219 10.08 20.34 5.44
CA THR A 219 9.01 21.13 6.09
C THR A 219 7.92 21.51 5.08
N TYR A 220 8.32 21.93 3.87
CA TYR A 220 7.38 22.23 2.80
C TYR A 220 6.61 20.97 2.35
N PHE A 221 7.28 19.82 2.25
CA PHE A 221 6.61 18.54 1.98
C PHE A 221 5.55 18.22 3.05
N GLN A 222 5.89 18.34 4.34
CA GLN A 222 4.95 18.11 5.44
C GLN A 222 3.74 19.03 5.36
N TYR A 223 3.97 20.33 5.09
CA TYR A 223 2.89 21.29 4.86
C TYR A 223 1.96 20.83 3.72
N ARG A 224 2.52 20.49 2.55
CA ARG A 224 1.74 20.05 1.39
C ARG A 224 0.96 18.77 1.65
N LEU A 225 1.54 17.82 2.38
CA LEU A 225 0.88 16.59 2.78
C LEU A 225 -0.26 16.87 3.78
N SER A 226 -0.07 17.78 4.72
CA SER A 226 -1.10 18.18 5.69
C SER A 226 -2.30 18.85 5.02
N GLU A 227 -2.07 19.73 4.03
CA GLU A 227 -3.13 20.36 3.24
C GLU A 227 -3.90 19.32 2.42
N TRP A 228 -3.19 18.36 1.83
CA TRP A 228 -3.82 17.24 1.14
C TRP A 228 -4.67 16.38 2.09
N ARG A 229 -4.20 16.12 3.31
CA ARG A 229 -4.94 15.37 4.33
C ARG A 229 -6.24 16.08 4.74
N LYS A 230 -6.23 17.40 4.89
CA LYS A 230 -7.45 18.20 5.14
C LYS A 230 -8.45 18.14 3.98
N ALA A 231 -7.95 18.01 2.75
CA ALA A 231 -8.79 17.92 1.55
C ALA A 231 -9.48 16.55 1.37
N ILE A 232 -9.05 15.49 2.06
CA ILE A 232 -9.63 14.14 1.97
C ILE A 232 -11.13 14.16 2.24
N SER A 233 -11.55 14.79 3.34
CA SER A 233 -12.95 14.80 3.78
C SER A 233 -13.83 15.85 3.09
N THR A 234 -13.29 16.61 2.13
CA THR A 234 -14.02 17.75 1.53
C THR A 234 -13.95 17.76 0.00
N GLN A 235 -12.77 17.54 -0.58
CA GLN A 235 -12.54 17.63 -2.02
C GLN A 235 -12.64 16.27 -2.71
N PHE A 236 -12.22 15.20 -2.03
CA PHE A 236 -12.07 13.86 -2.62
C PHE A 236 -13.19 12.91 -2.20
N GLN A 237 -14.44 13.39 -2.23
CA GLN A 237 -15.61 12.61 -1.85
C GLN A 237 -16.61 12.47 -3.00
N TYR A 238 -17.38 11.38 -2.97
CA TYR A 238 -18.54 11.25 -3.84
C TYR A 238 -19.63 12.22 -3.38
N LYS A 239 -20.05 13.09 -4.30
CA LYS A 239 -21.13 14.05 -4.08
C LYS A 239 -22.47 13.34 -4.29
N SER A 240 -22.90 12.55 -3.31
CA SER A 240 -24.18 11.84 -3.31
C SER A 240 -24.70 11.73 -1.88
N THR A 241 -26.01 11.87 -1.70
CA THR A 241 -26.69 11.73 -0.39
C THR A 241 -27.10 10.28 -0.09
N SER A 242 -26.55 9.30 -0.81
CA SER A 242 -26.90 7.90 -0.61
C SER A 242 -26.06 7.28 0.51
N LYS A 243 -26.69 6.41 1.32
CA LYS A 243 -26.00 5.63 2.36
C LYS A 243 -24.77 4.86 1.82
N ARG A 244 -24.84 4.40 0.56
CA ARG A 244 -23.74 3.73 -0.13
C ARG A 244 -22.57 4.68 -0.41
N ALA A 245 -22.85 5.93 -0.80
CA ALA A 245 -21.81 6.93 -0.98
C ALA A 245 -21.15 7.30 0.36
N ASP A 246 -21.91 7.39 1.44
CA ASP A 246 -21.36 7.65 2.78
C ASP A 246 -20.43 6.52 3.23
N GLN A 247 -20.87 5.26 3.09
CA GLN A 247 -20.03 4.09 3.39
C GLN A 247 -18.74 4.08 2.58
N TRP A 248 -18.83 4.36 1.27
CA TRP A 248 -17.66 4.46 0.40
C TRP A 248 -16.75 5.62 0.80
N ASN A 249 -17.30 6.78 1.15
CA ASN A 249 -16.54 7.94 1.59
C ASN A 249 -15.79 7.65 2.91
N THR A 250 -16.37 6.87 3.84
CA THR A 250 -15.68 6.45 5.07
C THR A 250 -14.53 5.50 4.78
N GLN A 251 -14.71 4.52 3.89
CA GLN A 251 -13.62 3.63 3.44
C GLN A 251 -12.52 4.43 2.73
N LEU A 252 -12.91 5.36 1.86
CA LEU A 252 -12.01 6.20 1.10
C LEU A 252 -11.18 7.11 2.02
N ASP A 253 -11.79 7.71 3.04
CA ASP A 253 -11.08 8.52 4.04
C ASP A 253 -10.03 7.69 4.79
N ALA A 254 -10.38 6.50 5.26
CA ALA A 254 -9.43 5.60 5.93
C ALA A 254 -8.24 5.25 5.03
N ILE A 255 -8.50 4.87 3.78
CA ILE A 255 -7.44 4.48 2.82
C ILE A 255 -6.57 5.69 2.45
N LEU A 256 -7.15 6.85 2.20
CA LEU A 256 -6.38 8.05 1.86
C LEU A 256 -5.53 8.54 3.04
N ARG A 257 -5.97 8.38 4.29
CA ARG A 257 -5.14 8.63 5.48
C ARG A 257 -3.98 7.65 5.60
N LEU A 258 -4.23 6.35 5.39
CA LEU A 258 -3.15 5.35 5.33
C LEU A 258 -2.14 5.67 4.23
N ARG A 259 -2.61 6.13 3.05
CA ARG A 259 -1.73 6.62 1.99
C ARG A 259 -0.92 7.83 2.47
N ALA A 260 -1.53 8.82 3.11
CA ALA A 260 -0.83 9.99 3.65
C ALA A 260 0.38 9.58 4.50
N ASN A 261 0.13 8.68 5.47
CA ASN A 261 1.13 8.20 6.39
C ASN A 261 2.22 7.39 5.68
N ASN A 262 1.83 6.57 4.71
CA ASN A 262 2.77 5.82 3.89
C ASN A 262 3.71 6.73 3.09
N LEU A 263 3.20 7.81 2.49
CA LEU A 263 4.05 8.76 1.75
C LEU A 263 5.05 9.43 2.67
N HIS A 264 4.61 9.83 3.86
CA HIS A 264 5.50 10.39 4.87
C HIS A 264 6.63 9.40 5.21
N SER A 265 6.30 8.14 5.47
CA SER A 265 7.27 7.08 5.71
C SER A 265 8.22 6.85 4.53
N VAL A 266 7.72 6.88 3.29
CA VAL A 266 8.52 6.70 2.08
C VAL A 266 9.51 7.85 1.88
N VAL A 267 9.06 9.10 1.99
CA VAL A 267 9.93 10.28 1.84
C VAL A 267 10.97 10.34 2.95
N THR A 268 10.57 10.04 4.19
CA THR A 268 11.50 10.04 5.32
C THR A 268 12.52 8.91 5.20
N ARG A 269 12.10 7.72 4.73
CA ARG A 269 13.00 6.61 4.41
C ARG A 269 14.01 6.98 3.33
N PHE A 270 13.55 7.66 2.27
CA PHE A 270 14.43 8.17 1.22
C PHE A 270 15.52 9.08 1.81
N MET A 271 15.18 9.98 2.73
CA MET A 271 16.14 10.84 3.42
C MET A 271 17.13 10.06 4.30
N PHE A 272 16.67 9.03 5.01
CA PHE A 272 17.52 8.26 5.94
C PHE A 272 18.52 7.35 5.22
N PHE A 273 18.13 6.71 4.12
CA PHE A 273 18.88 5.59 3.56
C PHE A 273 19.51 5.87 2.20
N GLU A 274 18.87 6.62 1.31
CA GLU A 274 19.41 6.84 -0.04
C GLU A 274 20.48 7.94 -0.09
N ARG A 275 20.54 8.79 0.93
CA ARG A 275 21.56 9.83 1.07
C ARG A 275 22.85 9.38 1.76
N GLU A 276 22.97 8.09 2.12
CA GLU A 276 24.04 7.61 3.02
C GLU A 276 24.19 8.58 4.20
N PHE A 277 23.08 8.91 4.87
CA PHE A 277 23.14 9.85 5.98
C PHE A 277 23.95 9.22 7.12
N LEU A 278 25.27 9.46 7.10
CA LEU A 278 26.25 9.02 8.08
C LEU A 278 26.14 9.82 9.39
N GLY A 279 25.17 10.74 9.46
CA GLY A 279 24.91 11.62 10.59
C GLY A 279 23.80 11.14 11.53
N MET A 280 23.65 11.83 12.65
CA MET A 280 22.56 11.63 13.60
C MET A 280 21.29 12.30 13.06
N VAL A 281 20.27 11.50 12.74
CA VAL A 281 18.96 12.02 12.34
C VAL A 281 18.39 12.86 13.50
N PRO A 282 17.85 14.07 13.26
CA PRO A 282 17.27 14.89 14.33
C PRO A 282 16.18 14.17 15.11
N ALA A 283 16.17 14.31 16.44
CA ALA A 283 15.18 13.69 17.32
C ALA A 283 13.73 14.03 16.93
N ASP A 284 13.50 15.29 16.53
CA ASP A 284 12.19 15.79 16.10
C ASP A 284 11.64 15.00 14.90
N LEU A 285 12.52 14.60 13.96
CA LEU A 285 12.14 13.84 12.78
C LEU A 285 11.71 12.43 13.14
N TRP A 286 12.39 11.79 14.09
CA TRP A 286 11.97 10.50 14.64
C TRP A 286 10.64 10.56 15.37
N SER A 287 10.41 11.62 16.15
CA SER A 287 9.13 11.84 16.84
C SER A 287 7.97 11.87 15.85
N VAL A 288 8.09 12.65 14.76
CA VAL A 288 7.07 12.69 13.70
C VAL A 288 6.89 11.33 13.03
N CYS A 289 7.97 10.60 12.73
CA CYS A 289 7.85 9.24 12.19
C CYS A 289 7.06 8.31 13.10
N MET A 290 7.26 8.41 14.43
CA MET A 290 6.54 7.58 15.39
C MET A 290 5.08 7.99 15.53
N ASP A 291 4.75 9.29 15.42
CA ASP A 291 3.36 9.74 15.38
C ASP A 291 2.63 9.21 14.13
N VAL A 292 3.31 9.23 12.98
CA VAL A 292 2.79 8.67 11.72
C VAL A 292 2.62 7.14 11.81
N ALA A 293 3.56 6.44 12.43
CA ALA A 293 3.45 5.00 12.67
C ALA A 293 2.26 4.67 13.60
N ALA A 294 2.15 5.38 14.72
CA ALA A 294 1.06 5.21 15.68
C ALA A 294 -0.31 5.50 15.05
N ASP A 295 -0.45 6.58 14.27
CA ASP A 295 -1.68 6.91 13.54
C ASP A 295 -2.03 5.83 12.50
N THR A 296 -1.04 5.32 11.76
CA THR A 296 -1.24 4.20 10.81
C THR A 296 -1.80 2.98 11.53
N THR A 297 -1.17 2.62 12.64
CA THR A 297 -1.53 1.47 13.47
C THR A 297 -2.92 1.60 14.08
N CYS A 298 -3.28 2.81 14.51
CA CYS A 298 -4.63 3.13 14.99
C CYS A 298 -5.69 2.95 13.89
N ILE A 299 -5.46 3.50 12.70
CA ILE A 299 -6.38 3.34 11.56
C ILE A 299 -6.53 1.86 11.22
N LEU A 300 -5.44 1.08 11.18
CA LEU A 300 -5.50 -0.35 10.89
C LEU A 300 -6.26 -1.15 11.97
N ALA A 301 -6.10 -0.80 13.24
CA ALA A 301 -6.88 -1.42 14.32
C ALA A 301 -8.38 -1.13 14.18
N THR A 302 -8.76 0.10 13.79
CA THR A 302 -10.18 0.42 13.52
C THR A 302 -10.74 -0.37 12.34
N ILE A 303 -9.97 -0.54 11.27
CA ILE A 303 -10.33 -1.36 10.11
C ILE A 303 -10.54 -2.83 10.52
N ASP A 304 -9.66 -3.38 11.37
CA ASP A 304 -9.76 -4.76 11.82
C ASP A 304 -10.94 -5.01 12.76
N GLY A 305 -11.22 -4.07 13.68
CA GLY A 305 -12.34 -4.14 14.62
C GLY A 305 -13.71 -3.78 14.02
N SER A 306 -13.75 -3.28 12.79
CA SER A 306 -14.99 -2.85 12.12
C SER A 306 -15.69 -3.99 11.34
N PRO A 307 -17.02 -3.90 11.12
CA PRO A 307 -17.81 -4.91 10.41
C PRO A 307 -17.46 -5.04 8.91
N GLU A 308 -18.11 -5.98 8.23
CA GLU A 308 -17.88 -6.46 6.84
C GLU A 308 -17.49 -5.39 5.79
N ALA A 309 -17.93 -4.13 6.00
CA ALA A 309 -17.59 -2.99 5.15
C ALA A 309 -16.09 -2.82 4.85
N TYR A 310 -15.17 -3.29 5.71
CA TYR A 310 -13.74 -3.12 5.47
C TYR A 310 -13.02 -4.37 4.94
N GLN A 311 -13.74 -5.47 4.66
CA GLN A 311 -13.11 -6.74 4.24
C GLN A 311 -12.21 -6.58 3.01
N ALA A 312 -12.67 -5.85 1.98
CA ALA A 312 -11.87 -5.56 0.77
C ALA A 312 -10.58 -4.77 1.08
N THR A 313 -10.59 -3.94 2.12
CA THR A 313 -9.43 -3.14 2.54
C THR A 313 -8.44 -3.95 3.38
N LYS A 314 -8.88 -5.02 4.06
CA LYS A 314 -8.05 -5.78 5.01
C LYS A 314 -6.83 -6.41 4.35
N SER A 315 -6.99 -7.05 3.18
CA SER A 315 -5.88 -7.67 2.43
C SER A 315 -4.83 -6.64 1.98
N GLU A 316 -5.26 -5.53 1.38
CA GLU A 316 -4.36 -4.44 0.97
C GLU A 316 -3.64 -3.78 2.17
N SER A 317 -4.29 -3.77 3.33
CA SER A 317 -3.79 -3.05 4.49
C SER A 317 -2.56 -3.68 5.15
N ASN A 318 -2.25 -4.95 4.85
CA ASN A 318 -1.03 -5.61 5.30
C ASN A 318 0.24 -4.85 4.88
N TYR A 319 0.22 -4.18 3.72
CA TYR A 319 1.33 -3.34 3.27
C TYR A 319 1.58 -2.17 4.24
N PHE A 320 0.54 -1.45 4.64
CA PHE A 320 0.66 -0.33 5.58
C PHE A 320 1.10 -0.81 6.96
N LEU A 321 0.58 -1.97 7.39
CA LEU A 321 0.95 -2.59 8.65
C LEU A 321 2.45 -2.91 8.71
N VAL A 322 2.98 -3.59 7.69
CA VAL A 322 4.40 -3.93 7.62
C VAL A 322 5.28 -2.70 7.45
N SER A 323 4.82 -1.69 6.70
CA SER A 323 5.51 -0.40 6.60
C SER A 323 5.62 0.31 7.96
N SER A 324 4.56 0.31 8.77
CA SER A 324 4.54 0.89 10.13
C SER A 324 5.45 0.12 11.09
N MET A 325 5.44 -1.22 11.04
CA MET A 325 6.39 -2.04 11.80
C MET A 325 7.84 -1.74 11.42
N GLY A 326 8.11 -1.63 10.11
CA GLY A 326 9.46 -1.36 9.61
C GLY A 326 10.05 -0.08 10.19
N ILE A 327 9.30 1.03 10.18
CA ILE A 327 9.82 2.30 10.75
C ILE A 327 9.96 2.21 12.28
N SER A 328 9.06 1.50 12.96
CA SER A 328 9.11 1.30 14.41
C SER A 328 10.33 0.47 14.83
N PHE A 329 10.61 -0.64 14.14
CA PHE A 329 11.80 -1.45 14.37
C PHE A 329 13.09 -0.65 14.12
N LEU A 330 13.11 0.19 13.09
CA LEU A 330 14.25 1.06 12.82
C LEU A 330 14.50 2.06 13.94
N ALA A 331 13.45 2.71 14.46
CA ALA A 331 13.57 3.62 15.60
C ALA A 331 14.09 2.92 16.86
N MET A 332 13.62 1.69 17.14
CA MET A 332 14.12 0.88 18.25
C MET A 332 15.59 0.50 18.09
N LEU A 333 15.99 0.07 16.89
CA LEU A 333 17.38 -0.27 16.59
C LEU A 333 18.29 0.94 16.78
N GLN A 334 17.89 2.11 16.25
CA GLN A 334 18.60 3.37 16.43
C GLN A 334 18.73 3.74 17.91
N GLY A 335 17.68 3.59 18.70
CA GLY A 335 17.74 3.83 20.15
C GLY A 335 18.69 2.88 20.90
N SER A 336 18.86 1.64 20.41
CA SER A 336 19.74 0.63 21.00
C SER A 336 21.20 0.68 20.55
N LEU A 337 21.47 1.21 19.35
CA LEU A 337 22.80 1.25 18.73
C LEU A 337 23.72 2.29 19.38
N PHE A 338 23.15 3.30 20.05
CA PHE A 338 23.91 4.34 20.75
C PHE A 338 23.81 4.13 22.28
N PRO A 339 24.88 3.69 22.96
CA PRO A 339 24.85 3.49 24.40
C PRO A 339 24.58 4.82 25.12
N ILE A 340 23.89 4.73 26.27
CA ILE A 340 23.44 5.85 27.13
C ILE A 340 24.57 6.84 27.51
N SER A 341 25.84 6.46 27.33
CA SER A 341 27.02 7.32 27.55
C SER A 341 27.41 8.22 26.37
N ALA A 342 26.95 7.92 25.15
CA ALA A 342 27.10 8.75 23.97
C ALA A 342 25.69 9.16 23.50
N GLN A 343 25.28 10.39 23.83
CA GLN A 343 24.02 11.06 23.47
C GLN A 343 23.17 10.25 22.47
N SER A 344 22.33 9.34 22.98
CA SER A 344 21.40 8.61 22.12
C SER A 344 20.50 9.63 21.41
N PRO A 345 20.36 9.58 20.07
CA PRO A 345 19.68 10.62 19.31
C PRO A 345 18.16 10.61 19.54
N LEU A 346 17.61 9.55 20.13
CA LEU A 346 16.19 9.38 20.37
C LEU A 346 15.83 9.64 21.84
N ASP A 347 14.83 10.49 22.03
CA ASP A 347 14.19 10.69 23.32
C ASP A 347 13.51 9.39 23.81
N PRO A 348 13.55 9.06 25.12
CA PRO A 348 12.95 7.85 25.68
C PRO A 348 11.46 7.67 25.32
N GLU A 349 10.69 8.75 25.20
CA GLU A 349 9.26 8.66 24.84
C GLU A 349 9.08 8.17 23.40
N THR A 350 9.97 8.59 22.50
CA THR A 350 9.93 8.19 21.08
C THR A 350 10.24 6.70 20.93
N CYS A 351 11.22 6.20 21.69
CA CYS A 351 11.54 4.77 21.73
C CYS A 351 10.37 3.93 22.29
N LEU A 352 9.74 4.39 23.37
CA LEU A 352 8.57 3.74 23.95
C LEU A 352 7.40 3.69 22.95
N ARG A 353 7.13 4.79 22.24
CA ARG A 353 6.08 4.86 21.21
C ARG A 353 6.36 3.92 20.05
N ALA A 354 7.63 3.81 19.64
CA ALA A 354 8.06 2.83 18.64
C ALA A 354 7.75 1.40 19.08
N GLN A 355 8.11 1.05 20.32
CA GLN A 355 7.84 -0.26 20.90
C GLN A 355 6.34 -0.57 20.96
N GLN A 356 5.52 0.38 21.42
CA GLN A 356 4.06 0.23 21.48
C GLN A 356 3.44 0.02 20.09
N SER A 357 3.83 0.84 19.12
CA SER A 357 3.35 0.73 17.74
C SER A 357 3.74 -0.61 17.11
N ALA A 358 4.98 -1.06 17.33
CA ALA A 358 5.48 -2.34 16.87
C ALA A 358 4.69 -3.52 17.46
N ILE A 359 4.46 -3.53 18.78
CA ILE A 359 3.68 -4.57 19.47
C ILE A 359 2.25 -4.63 18.94
N LEU A 360 1.59 -3.47 18.77
CA LEU A 360 0.22 -3.44 18.28
C LEU A 360 0.13 -3.96 16.84
N CYS A 361 1.04 -3.53 15.96
CA CYS A 361 1.11 -4.06 14.62
C CYS A 361 1.36 -5.58 14.57
N LEU A 362 2.26 -6.10 15.41
CA LEU A 362 2.53 -7.54 15.51
C LEU A 362 1.29 -8.32 15.94
N ASN A 363 0.54 -7.82 16.93
CA ASN A 363 -0.72 -8.43 17.36
C ASN A 363 -1.75 -8.46 16.22
N LEU A 364 -1.93 -7.35 15.50
CA LEU A 364 -2.83 -7.29 14.33
C LEU A 364 -2.40 -8.30 13.25
N LEU A 365 -1.11 -8.36 12.91
CA LEU A 365 -0.61 -9.29 11.90
C LEU A 365 -0.80 -10.75 12.31
N ARG A 366 -0.54 -11.07 13.59
CA ARG A 366 -0.72 -12.42 14.12
C ARG A 366 -2.18 -12.85 14.06
N ASN A 367 -3.11 -11.98 14.44
CA ASN A 367 -4.54 -12.28 14.35
C ASN A 367 -4.96 -12.51 12.89
N ARG A 368 -4.49 -11.68 11.96
CA ARG A 368 -4.74 -11.86 10.51
C ARG A 368 -4.11 -13.14 9.95
N ALA A 369 -3.03 -13.64 10.55
CA ALA A 369 -2.36 -14.87 10.12
C ALA A 369 -3.16 -16.15 10.41
N GLU A 370 -4.15 -16.08 11.30
CA GLU A 370 -5.05 -17.20 11.60
C GLU A 370 -6.02 -17.46 10.44
N SER A 371 -6.43 -16.41 9.72
CA SER A 371 -7.44 -16.48 8.66
C SER A 371 -6.88 -16.29 7.26
N SER A 372 -5.58 -16.02 7.10
CA SER A 372 -4.98 -15.75 5.79
C SER A 372 -3.56 -16.30 5.67
N ARG A 373 -3.35 -17.14 4.65
CA ARG A 373 -2.04 -17.70 4.28
C ARG A 373 -1.02 -16.62 3.97
N GLN A 374 -1.44 -15.52 3.36
CA GLN A 374 -0.54 -14.41 3.06
C GLN A 374 -0.08 -13.70 4.33
N SER A 375 -1.01 -13.37 5.24
CA SER A 375 -0.67 -12.79 6.54
C SER A 375 0.21 -13.73 7.35
N LYS A 376 -0.02 -15.05 7.26
CA LYS A 376 0.84 -16.08 7.86
C LYS A 376 2.26 -16.10 7.29
N HIS A 377 2.40 -15.95 5.97
CA HIS A 377 3.72 -15.82 5.33
C HIS A 377 4.46 -14.56 5.80
N LEU A 378 3.77 -13.43 5.87
CA LEU A 378 4.33 -12.18 6.40
C LEU A 378 4.71 -12.32 7.88
N TRP A 379 3.85 -12.92 8.69
CA TRP A 379 4.11 -13.19 10.11
C TRP A 379 5.39 -13.98 10.31
N ASN A 380 5.56 -15.08 9.57
CA ASN A 380 6.75 -15.92 9.65
C ASN A 380 8.05 -15.17 9.32
N ARG A 381 7.99 -14.15 8.46
CA ARG A 381 9.15 -13.32 8.12
C ARG A 381 9.45 -12.27 9.18
N VAL A 382 8.41 -11.65 9.72
CA VAL A 382 8.54 -10.57 10.71
C VAL A 382 8.88 -11.12 12.10
N SER A 383 8.45 -12.34 12.42
CA SER A 383 8.61 -12.94 13.76
C SER A 383 10.08 -13.15 14.16
N ASP A 384 10.97 -13.50 13.22
CA ASP A 384 12.42 -13.61 13.51
C ASP A 384 12.99 -12.25 13.95
N LEU A 385 12.66 -11.18 13.23
CA LEU A 385 13.10 -9.82 13.59
C LEU A 385 12.50 -9.36 14.92
N ALA A 386 11.21 -9.61 15.14
CA ALA A 386 10.56 -9.31 16.41
C ALA A 386 11.19 -10.08 17.59
N SER A 387 11.66 -11.31 17.36
CA SER A 387 12.37 -12.10 18.37
C SER A 387 13.70 -11.49 18.76
N ARG A 388 14.49 -11.01 17.77
CA ARG A 388 15.78 -10.33 17.98
C ARG A 388 15.62 -9.01 18.75
N LEU A 389 14.47 -8.36 18.58
CA LEU A 389 14.09 -7.15 19.32
C LEU A 389 13.42 -7.44 20.68
N ASN A 390 13.36 -8.71 21.10
CA ASN A 390 12.72 -9.15 22.34
C ASN A 390 11.23 -8.74 22.47
N LEU A 391 10.51 -8.59 21.35
CA LEU A 391 9.12 -8.12 21.34
C LEU A 391 8.10 -9.24 21.55
N LEU A 392 8.46 -10.48 21.24
CA LEU A 392 7.51 -11.61 21.24
C LEU A 392 6.92 -11.90 22.63
N GLY A 393 7.66 -11.63 23.70
CA GLY A 393 7.19 -11.83 25.08
C GLY A 393 6.11 -10.85 25.52
N PHE A 394 5.90 -9.77 24.77
CA PHE A 394 4.93 -8.71 25.08
C PHE A 394 3.64 -8.81 24.25
N LEU A 395 3.51 -9.85 23.43
CA LEU A 395 2.31 -10.05 22.61
C LEU A 395 1.16 -10.60 23.47
N ALA A 396 -0.07 -10.18 23.15
CA ALA A 396 -1.24 -10.65 23.88
C ALA A 396 -1.42 -12.18 23.73
N PRO A 397 -2.12 -12.88 24.63
CA PRO A 397 -2.56 -14.24 24.37
C PRO A 397 -3.46 -14.26 23.12
N VAL A 398 -3.34 -15.30 22.28
CA VAL A 398 -4.31 -15.54 21.21
C VAL A 398 -5.65 -15.87 21.88
N ALA A 399 -6.70 -15.10 21.61
CA ALA A 399 -8.03 -15.41 22.13
C ALA A 399 -8.52 -16.73 21.52
N PRO A 400 -8.97 -17.72 22.32
CA PRO A 400 -9.60 -18.91 21.77
C PRO A 400 -10.85 -18.49 20.99
N GLY A 401 -10.97 -18.94 19.73
CA GLY A 401 -12.10 -18.59 18.87
C GLY A 401 -13.44 -18.98 19.50
N ASN A 402 -14.28 -17.99 19.79
CA ASN A 402 -15.63 -18.22 20.30
C ASN A 402 -16.51 -18.86 19.20
N ILE A 403 -16.76 -20.16 19.32
CA ILE A 403 -17.99 -20.79 18.84
C ILE A 403 -18.93 -20.85 20.04
N GLU A 404 -19.63 -19.77 20.35
CA GLU A 404 -20.88 -19.83 21.10
C GLU A 404 -21.84 -18.79 20.51
N GLU A 405 -22.92 -19.30 19.91
CA GLU A 405 -24.09 -18.51 19.55
C GLU A 405 -24.66 -17.83 20.80
N VAL A 406 -24.57 -16.51 20.86
CA VAL A 406 -25.37 -15.72 21.80
C VAL A 406 -26.30 -14.83 20.98
N SER A 407 -27.55 -15.28 20.92
CA SER A 407 -28.70 -14.50 20.48
C SER A 407 -28.92 -13.34 21.46
N GLY A 408 -28.90 -12.10 20.96
CA GLY A 408 -29.13 -10.90 21.77
C GLY A 408 -29.18 -9.64 20.93
N THR A 409 -30.31 -8.95 21.02
CA THR A 409 -30.75 -7.76 20.26
C THR A 409 -29.71 -6.64 20.12
N ALA A 410 -29.58 -6.12 18.89
CA ALA A 410 -28.72 -5.01 18.53
C ALA A 410 -29.24 -3.67 19.05
N GLU A 411 -28.53 -3.09 20.03
CA GLU A 411 -28.54 -1.65 20.28
C GLU A 411 -27.28 -1.03 19.65
N THR A 412 -27.49 0.00 18.83
CA THR A 412 -26.44 0.75 18.14
C THR A 412 -25.59 1.52 19.13
N MET A 413 -24.39 1.02 19.43
CA MET A 413 -23.39 1.74 20.22
C MET A 413 -22.62 2.77 19.39
N SER A 414 -22.32 3.90 20.03
CA SER A 414 -21.59 5.03 19.45
C SER A 414 -20.09 4.75 19.33
N ILE A 415 -19.44 5.30 18.28
CA ILE A 415 -18.01 5.17 17.97
C ILE A 415 -17.10 5.61 19.15
N ASN A 416 -17.58 6.55 19.99
CA ASN A 416 -16.82 7.01 21.15
C ASN A 416 -16.82 5.97 22.29
N GLU A 417 -17.88 5.17 22.43
CA GLU A 417 -17.99 4.17 23.50
C GLU A 417 -17.21 2.89 23.18
N THR A 418 -17.06 2.53 21.89
CA THR A 418 -16.12 1.49 21.45
C THR A 418 -14.67 1.96 21.59
N TRP A 419 -14.37 3.22 21.31
CA TRP A 419 -13.05 3.81 21.56
C TRP A 419 -12.69 3.77 23.05
N GLU A 420 -13.59 4.19 23.95
CA GLU A 420 -13.39 4.17 25.40
C GLU A 420 -13.30 2.74 25.98
N ARG A 421 -14.06 1.76 25.47
CA ARG A 421 -13.93 0.36 25.93
C ARG A 421 -12.64 -0.30 25.45
N HIS A 422 -12.17 0.02 24.26
CA HIS A 422 -10.90 -0.48 23.78
C HIS A 422 -9.74 0.19 24.53
N THR A 423 -9.75 1.52 24.73
CA THR A 423 -8.68 2.21 25.49
C THR A 423 -8.66 1.84 26.98
N SER A 424 -9.80 1.70 27.64
CA SER A 424 -9.86 1.35 29.08
C SER A 424 -9.33 -0.06 29.41
N HIS A 425 -9.50 -1.02 28.50
CA HIS A 425 -8.90 -2.35 28.63
C HIS A 425 -7.36 -2.29 28.52
N TRP A 426 -6.81 -1.36 27.73
CA TRP A 426 -5.37 -1.16 27.60
C TRP A 426 -4.77 -0.30 28.73
N GLU A 427 -5.51 0.68 29.26
CA GLU A 427 -5.11 1.48 30.43
C GLU A 427 -4.93 0.62 31.69
N GLN A 428 -5.75 -0.41 31.88
CA GLN A 428 -5.59 -1.38 32.96
C GLN A 428 -4.36 -2.30 32.78
N GLY A 429 -3.96 -2.56 31.53
CA GLY A 429 -2.68 -3.23 31.22
C GLY A 429 -1.46 -2.32 31.37
N LEU A 430 -1.63 -1.00 31.17
CA LEU A 430 -0.59 0.02 31.31
C LEU A 430 -0.28 0.37 32.77
N ALA A 431 -1.24 0.26 33.68
CA ALA A 431 -1.03 0.53 35.12
C ALA A 431 -0.03 -0.46 35.79
N GLY A 432 0.26 -1.60 35.16
CA GLY A 432 1.29 -2.55 35.58
C GLY A 432 2.68 -2.30 34.97
N LEU A 433 2.81 -1.36 34.02
CA LEU A 433 4.06 -1.06 33.33
C LEU A 433 4.82 0.08 34.02
N SER A 434 5.30 -0.20 35.23
CA SER A 434 6.55 0.40 35.71
C SER A 434 7.51 -0.73 36.05
N PRO A 435 8.50 -0.94 35.18
CA PRO A 435 9.84 -1.01 35.72
C PRO A 435 10.78 -0.05 34.99
N SER A 436 11.66 0.54 35.78
CA SER A 436 12.84 1.29 35.37
C SER A 436 13.55 0.63 34.18
N VAL A 437 13.91 1.47 33.20
CA VAL A 437 14.67 1.22 31.95
C VAL A 437 15.97 0.41 32.15
N THR A 438 16.41 0.22 33.39
CA THR A 438 17.61 -0.54 33.79
C THR A 438 17.48 -2.07 33.72
N ALA A 439 16.29 -2.66 33.48
CA ALA A 439 16.10 -4.11 33.53
C ALA A 439 16.33 -4.86 32.20
N LEU A 440 16.68 -4.15 31.11
CA LEU A 440 17.08 -4.78 29.84
C LEU A 440 18.57 -5.16 29.92
N GLY A 441 18.87 -6.24 30.62
CA GLY A 441 20.21 -6.82 30.68
C GLY A 441 20.63 -7.41 29.33
N PHE A 442 21.55 -6.75 28.64
CA PHE A 442 22.34 -7.34 27.57
C PHE A 442 23.74 -7.71 28.11
N PRO A 443 24.34 -8.83 27.66
CA PRO A 443 25.64 -9.25 28.16
C PRO A 443 26.72 -8.26 27.72
N VAL A 444 27.52 -7.82 28.69
CA VAL A 444 28.77 -7.09 28.43
C VAL A 444 29.72 -8.05 27.73
N SER A 445 30.00 -7.83 26.45
CA SER A 445 31.06 -8.56 25.76
C SER A 445 32.40 -8.09 26.31
N GLU A 446 33.15 -9.01 26.91
CA GLU A 446 34.55 -8.79 27.24
C GLU A 446 35.36 -8.51 25.97
N ASN A 447 36.35 -7.63 26.14
CA ASN A 447 37.29 -7.15 25.14
C ASN A 447 37.81 -8.25 24.21
N ASN A 448 37.57 -8.09 22.91
CA ASN A 448 38.50 -8.56 21.88
C ASN A 448 38.53 -7.51 20.77
N ASP A 449 39.74 -7.02 20.50
CA ASP A 449 40.09 -6.06 19.46
C ASP A 449 39.81 -6.65 18.06
N GLU A 450 38.61 -6.48 17.53
CA GLU A 450 38.35 -6.47 16.09
C GLU A 450 37.30 -5.39 15.77
N GLY A 451 37.64 -4.47 14.86
CA GLY A 451 36.80 -3.32 14.50
C GLY A 451 35.44 -3.70 13.90
N PRO A 452 34.47 -2.78 13.85
CA PRO A 452 33.08 -3.12 13.54
C PRO A 452 32.90 -3.35 12.03
N THR A 453 32.92 -4.60 11.59
CA THR A 453 32.62 -4.99 10.20
C THR A 453 31.27 -5.68 10.01
N SER A 454 30.31 -5.56 10.95
CA SER A 454 29.02 -6.27 10.85
C SER A 454 27.74 -5.43 11.02
N ALA A 455 27.81 -4.10 10.94
CA ALA A 455 26.64 -3.22 11.14
C ALA A 455 25.84 -2.85 9.85
N SER A 456 26.12 -3.44 8.69
CA SER A 456 25.58 -2.93 7.41
C SER A 456 24.33 -3.63 6.84
N LYS A 457 23.67 -4.53 7.59
CA LYS A 457 22.40 -5.14 7.11
C LYS A 457 21.20 -4.64 7.89
N ILE A 458 20.89 -3.34 7.70
CA ILE A 458 19.62 -2.78 8.13
C ILE A 458 18.56 -3.26 7.12
N TYR A 459 17.81 -4.30 7.50
CA TYR A 459 16.72 -4.81 6.67
C TYR A 459 15.64 -3.74 6.51
N SER A 460 15.46 -3.28 5.28
CA SER A 460 14.34 -2.44 4.88
C SER A 460 13.02 -3.18 5.12
N ALA A 461 11.90 -2.47 5.32
CA ALA A 461 10.57 -3.06 5.15
C ALA A 461 10.42 -3.78 3.79
N PHE A 462 11.20 -3.34 2.80
CA PHE A 462 11.40 -4.00 1.52
C PHE A 462 12.12 -5.36 1.64
N ASP A 463 13.19 -5.50 2.42
CA ASP A 463 13.87 -6.78 2.62
C ASP A 463 13.04 -7.75 3.45
N ILE A 464 12.23 -7.24 4.38
CA ILE A 464 11.25 -8.00 5.15
C ILE A 464 10.13 -8.52 4.22
N MET A 465 9.66 -7.70 3.27
CA MET A 465 8.61 -8.09 2.31
C MET A 465 9.12 -8.88 1.11
N PHE A 466 10.39 -8.78 0.73
CA PHE A 466 10.92 -9.42 -0.49
C PHE A 466 12.02 -10.47 -0.27
N GLY A 467 12.65 -10.51 0.90
CA GLY A 467 13.73 -11.45 1.23
C GLY A 467 15.00 -11.28 0.37
N PRO A 468 16.18 -11.67 0.89
CA PRO A 468 17.42 -11.69 0.11
C PRO A 468 17.41 -12.72 -1.04
N ASP A 469 16.56 -13.76 -0.96
CA ASP A 469 16.50 -14.86 -1.92
C ASP A 469 15.98 -14.49 -3.32
N SER A 470 15.61 -13.22 -3.54
CA SER A 470 15.18 -12.72 -4.85
C SER A 470 16.25 -11.94 -5.62
N VAL A 471 17.45 -11.76 -5.05
CA VAL A 471 18.48 -10.88 -5.64
C VAL A 471 19.67 -11.65 -6.23
N PHE A 472 20.02 -12.86 -5.77
CA PHE A 472 21.08 -13.66 -6.41
C PHE A 472 20.82 -15.17 -6.23
N ASN A 473 20.15 -15.77 -7.21
CA ASN A 473 20.26 -17.19 -7.55
C ASN A 473 19.94 -17.30 -9.04
N GLY A 474 20.94 -16.95 -9.86
CA GLY A 474 20.78 -16.89 -11.31
C GLY A 474 21.93 -16.18 -12.01
N ILE A 475 23.15 -16.25 -11.46
CA ILE A 475 24.40 -16.07 -12.20
C ILE A 475 25.39 -17.01 -11.53
N ASP A 476 25.49 -18.23 -12.07
CA ASP A 476 26.72 -18.97 -12.34
C ASP A 476 26.31 -20.32 -12.95
N GLU A 477 26.83 -20.55 -14.17
CA GLU A 477 26.87 -21.77 -15.02
C GLU A 477 25.73 -22.82 -14.98
#